data_AF-A0A3C1SJV0-F1
#
_entry.id   AF-A0A3C1SJV0-F1
#
_cell.length_a   1.000
_cell.length_b   1.000
_cell.length_c   1.000
_cell.angle_alpha   90.00
_cell.angle_beta   90.00
_cell.angle_gamma   90.00
#
_symmetry.space_group_name_H-M   'P 1'
#
loop_
_entity.id
_entity.type
_entity.pdbx_description
1 polymer ?
#
loop_
_entity_poly.entity_id
_entity_poly.type
_entity_poly.pdbx_seq_one_letter_code
_entity_poly.pdbx_strand_id
1 'polypeptide(L)'
;YLGMQMAYIRRPDSISEYDLITNPTSYMDYMLEASPMRRAVGTEAVNIISYGEPTYQSTHMDNLGRQWLVLQWDVPWADVSVLAYALPLPEGIFVMSVYDEVKDIENGWNTDMPYLTDFCIPPYFGTVRQWNEYLSLPEDIYPRHQLLADVDFAYSPEDFLMHFGKVNVELDPEIVKADNTEEDEFCIAYIYERDRKAGLKQTVNAVAIATNENTNDYHYFQVMHVKQPASSAARQTRDHYRQMETQSSYYNGEPFADGQNTYCYVIYNITDTSLDFLSLELQGPNRIEDMEKYRDSVLDALGVNR
;
A
#
# COMPACT_ATOMS: atom_id res chain seq x y z
N TYR A 1 20.75 0.10 -23.35
CA TYR A 1 19.80 -0.59 -22.47
C TYR A 1 18.72 0.43 -22.18
N LEU A 2 17.67 0.42 -23.01
CA LEU A 2 16.49 1.27 -22.85
C LEU A 2 15.53 0.40 -22.05
N GLY A 3 15.30 0.79 -20.80
CA GLY A 3 14.70 -0.07 -19.79
C GLY A 3 13.64 0.69 -19.04
N MET A 4 12.45 0.12 -18.98
CA MET A 4 11.41 0.54 -18.05
C MET A 4 11.97 0.58 -16.63
N GLN A 5 11.70 1.67 -15.93
CA GLN A 5 12.00 1.87 -14.52
C GLN A 5 10.70 1.86 -13.74
N MET A 6 10.73 1.26 -12.56
CA MET A 6 9.65 1.35 -11.59
C MET A 6 10.26 1.92 -10.32
N ALA A 7 9.63 2.96 -9.78
CA ALA A 7 10.06 3.62 -8.57
C ALA A 7 8.88 3.86 -7.66
N TYR A 8 9.10 3.68 -6.37
CA TYR A 8 8.19 4.18 -5.35
C TYR A 8 8.83 5.42 -4.74
N ILE A 9 8.20 6.57 -4.93
CA ILE A 9 8.71 7.86 -4.48
C ILE A 9 7.94 8.22 -3.21
N ARG A 10 8.62 8.10 -2.07
CA ARG A 10 8.10 8.57 -0.80
C ARG A 10 8.01 10.09 -0.83
N ARG A 11 6.84 10.62 -0.50
CA ARG A 11 6.60 12.06 -0.48
C ARG A 11 7.43 12.69 0.65
N PRO A 12 8.21 13.75 0.37
CA PRO A 12 8.84 14.52 1.44
C PRO A 12 7.79 15.20 2.32
N ASP A 13 8.01 15.27 3.63
CA ASP A 13 7.07 15.91 4.57
C ASP A 13 6.81 17.40 4.28
N SER A 14 7.71 18.06 3.53
CA SER A 14 7.57 19.46 3.14
C SER A 14 6.63 19.71 1.96
N ILE A 15 6.10 18.65 1.33
CA ILE A 15 5.24 18.74 0.14
C ILE A 15 3.90 18.06 0.47
N SER A 16 2.79 18.72 0.14
CA SER A 16 1.47 18.15 0.31
C SER A 16 1.16 17.09 -0.76
N GLU A 17 0.23 16.17 -0.47
CA GLU A 17 -0.23 15.20 -1.49
C GLU A 17 -0.72 15.90 -2.76
N TYR A 18 -1.48 16.99 -2.60
CA TYR A 18 -1.99 17.79 -3.70
C TYR A 18 -0.87 18.34 -4.57
N ASP A 19 0.18 18.91 -3.96
CA ASP A 19 1.29 19.50 -4.70
C ASP A 19 2.10 18.41 -5.43
N LEU A 20 2.28 17.23 -4.81
CA LEU A 20 2.98 16.11 -5.44
C LEU A 20 2.23 15.64 -6.71
N ILE A 21 0.91 15.51 -6.64
CA ILE A 21 0.07 15.05 -7.76
C ILE A 21 -0.02 16.09 -8.88
N THR A 22 -0.17 17.37 -8.52
CA THR A 22 -0.41 18.45 -9.50
C THR A 22 0.87 19.03 -10.09
N ASN A 23 2.04 18.71 -9.54
CA ASN A 23 3.34 19.13 -10.06
C ASN A 23 4.19 17.92 -10.51
N PRO A 24 3.95 17.39 -11.73
CA PRO A 24 4.61 16.19 -12.23
C PRO A 24 6.13 16.32 -12.40
N THR A 25 6.65 17.53 -12.52
CA THR A 25 8.09 17.78 -12.57
C THR A 25 8.76 17.37 -11.26
N SER A 26 8.11 17.58 -10.11
CA SER A 26 8.70 17.31 -8.78
C SER A 26 9.18 15.87 -8.63
N TYR A 27 8.30 14.89 -8.91
CA TYR A 27 8.66 13.50 -8.72
C TYR A 27 9.54 12.96 -9.86
N MET A 28 9.49 13.52 -11.06
CA MET A 28 10.44 13.16 -12.11
C MET A 28 11.84 13.70 -11.84
N ASP A 29 11.96 14.86 -11.20
CA ASP A 29 13.25 15.38 -10.73
C ASP A 29 13.84 14.45 -9.64
N TYR A 30 13.01 13.91 -8.73
CA TYR A 30 13.46 12.87 -7.78
C TYR A 30 13.91 11.59 -8.48
N MET A 31 13.22 11.15 -9.54
CA MET A 31 13.68 10.01 -10.34
C MET A 31 15.03 10.28 -10.99
N LEU A 32 15.26 11.48 -11.52
CA LEU A 32 16.53 11.88 -12.12
C LEU A 32 17.66 12.02 -11.10
N GLU A 33 17.36 12.45 -9.88
CA GLU A 33 18.33 12.48 -8.79
C GLU A 33 18.77 11.06 -8.41
N ALA A 34 17.82 10.12 -8.28
CA ALA A 34 18.09 8.74 -7.91
C ALA A 34 18.72 7.91 -9.06
N SER A 35 18.29 8.14 -10.31
CA SER A 35 18.77 7.46 -11.51
C SER A 35 19.05 8.47 -12.63
N PRO A 36 20.25 9.10 -12.64
CA PRO A 36 20.52 10.20 -13.55
C PRO A 36 20.59 9.78 -15.01
N MET A 37 19.78 10.42 -15.85
CA MET A 37 20.04 10.51 -17.28
C MET A 37 21.21 11.46 -17.52
N ARG A 38 22.15 11.10 -18.41
CA ARG A 38 23.32 11.92 -18.71
C ARG A 38 23.34 12.35 -20.16
N ARG A 39 23.84 13.55 -20.42
CA ARG A 39 24.15 14.05 -21.77
C ARG A 39 25.60 14.47 -21.89
N ALA A 40 26.16 14.35 -23.09
CA ALA A 40 27.47 14.90 -23.38
C ALA A 40 27.38 16.42 -23.64
N VAL A 41 28.23 17.20 -22.98
CA VAL A 41 28.47 18.62 -23.26
C VAL A 41 29.97 18.81 -23.43
N GLY A 42 30.42 18.95 -24.68
CA GLY A 42 31.84 18.91 -25.01
C GLY A 42 32.45 17.55 -24.68
N THR A 43 33.41 17.52 -23.75
CA THR A 43 34.05 16.29 -23.26
C THR A 43 33.47 15.77 -21.95
N GLU A 44 32.48 16.46 -21.39
CA GLU A 44 31.92 16.13 -20.07
C GLU A 44 30.56 15.43 -20.21
N ALA A 45 30.29 14.46 -19.35
CA ALA A 45 28.96 13.87 -19.17
C ALA A 45 28.28 14.57 -18.00
N VAL A 46 27.24 15.35 -18.28
CA VAL A 46 26.48 16.10 -17.28
C VAL A 46 25.16 15.41 -16.98
N ASN A 47 24.76 15.38 -15.72
CA ASN A 47 23.45 14.86 -15.31
C ASN A 47 22.34 15.82 -15.77
N ILE A 48 21.26 15.26 -16.27
CA ILE A 48 19.98 15.95 -16.40
C ILE A 48 19.35 15.99 -15.02
N ILE A 49 18.98 17.18 -14.56
CA ILE A 49 18.36 17.40 -13.24
C ILE A 49 16.85 17.61 -13.32
N SER A 50 16.34 17.91 -14.52
CA SER A 50 14.90 18.04 -14.78
C SER A 50 14.59 17.86 -16.25
N TYR A 51 13.41 17.29 -16.54
CA TYR A 51 12.81 17.29 -17.88
C TYR A 51 11.97 18.54 -18.16
N GLY A 52 11.70 19.37 -17.13
CA GLY A 52 10.76 20.48 -17.20
C GLY A 52 9.31 20.02 -17.15
N GLU A 53 8.43 20.82 -17.74
CA GLU A 53 7.00 20.50 -17.85
C GLU A 53 6.76 19.39 -18.89
N PRO A 54 5.83 18.46 -18.63
CA PRO A 54 5.45 17.45 -19.61
C PRO A 54 4.83 18.09 -20.85
N THR A 55 5.18 17.56 -22.02
CA THR A 55 4.62 17.96 -23.32
C THR A 55 3.23 17.38 -23.54
N TYR A 56 2.87 16.31 -22.82
CA TYR A 56 1.54 15.70 -22.83
C TYR A 56 1.16 15.23 -21.43
N GLN A 57 -0.12 15.42 -21.09
CA GLN A 57 -0.72 14.94 -19.84
C GLN A 57 -2.11 14.36 -20.12
N SER A 58 -2.39 13.18 -19.57
CA SER A 58 -3.72 12.58 -19.55
C SER A 58 -3.87 11.65 -18.35
N THR A 59 -4.95 10.88 -18.32
CA THR A 59 -5.17 9.85 -17.30
C THR A 59 -5.47 8.51 -17.95
N HIS A 60 -5.20 7.42 -17.22
CA HIS A 60 -5.52 6.06 -17.62
C HIS A 60 -6.19 5.34 -16.46
N MET A 61 -7.36 4.75 -16.69
CA MET A 61 -8.01 3.88 -15.73
C MET A 61 -7.61 2.43 -16.01
N ASP A 62 -6.98 1.78 -15.05
CA ASP A 62 -6.60 0.37 -15.18
C ASP A 62 -7.78 -0.57 -14.92
N ASN A 63 -7.58 -1.87 -15.13
CA ASN A 63 -8.62 -2.88 -14.94
C ASN A 63 -9.02 -3.09 -13.46
N LEU A 64 -8.26 -2.52 -12.51
CA LEU A 64 -8.63 -2.53 -11.11
C LEU A 64 -9.54 -1.34 -10.75
N GLY A 65 -9.55 -0.29 -11.57
CA GLY A 65 -10.28 0.94 -11.33
C GLY A 65 -9.43 2.03 -10.68
N ARG A 66 -8.10 1.94 -10.79
CA ARG A 66 -7.16 2.98 -10.32
C ARG A 66 -6.85 3.94 -11.46
N GLN A 67 -6.87 5.23 -11.13
CA GLN A 67 -6.48 6.25 -12.08
C GLN A 67 -4.97 6.48 -12.02
N TRP A 68 -4.31 6.23 -13.14
CA TRP A 68 -2.92 6.58 -13.37
C TRP A 68 -2.83 7.94 -14.07
N LEU A 69 -1.89 8.76 -13.63
CA LEU A 69 -1.48 9.99 -14.32
C LEU A 69 -0.52 9.60 -15.45
N VAL A 70 -0.83 9.98 -16.68
CA VAL A 70 -0.04 9.66 -17.87
C VAL A 70 0.65 10.91 -18.36
N LEU A 71 1.97 10.86 -18.46
CA LEU A 71 2.80 12.03 -18.71
C LEU A 71 3.86 11.70 -19.75
N GLN A 72 4.11 12.64 -20.65
CA GLN A 72 5.20 12.52 -21.62
C GLN A 72 6.07 13.77 -21.62
N TRP A 73 7.38 13.58 -21.74
CA TRP A 73 8.35 14.64 -22.00
C TRP A 73 9.12 14.30 -23.25
N ASP A 74 9.31 15.30 -24.12
CA ASP A 74 10.22 15.15 -25.26
C ASP A 74 11.61 15.60 -24.84
N VAL A 75 12.64 14.86 -25.28
CA VAL A 75 14.04 15.15 -25.00
C VAL A 75 14.76 15.39 -26.34
N PRO A 76 14.61 16.59 -26.95
CA PRO A 76 14.95 16.81 -28.35
C PRO A 76 16.42 16.61 -28.68
N TRP A 77 17.32 16.83 -27.71
CA TRP A 77 18.76 16.66 -27.91
C TRP A 77 19.19 15.20 -28.08
N ALA A 78 18.34 14.25 -27.66
CA ALA A 78 18.59 12.81 -27.75
C ALA A 78 17.66 12.09 -28.73
N ASP A 79 16.69 12.77 -29.33
CA ASP A 79 15.64 12.17 -30.18
C ASP A 79 14.87 11.04 -29.46
N VAL A 80 14.63 11.23 -28.16
CA VAL A 80 13.88 10.30 -27.30
C VAL A 80 12.74 11.04 -26.60
N SER A 81 11.75 10.28 -26.17
CA SER A 81 10.71 10.75 -25.26
C SER A 81 10.73 9.91 -23.98
N VAL A 82 10.30 10.52 -22.88
CA VAL A 82 10.06 9.87 -21.59
C VAL A 82 8.56 9.74 -21.43
N LEU A 83 8.06 8.52 -21.25
CA LEU A 83 6.66 8.23 -20.92
C LEU A 83 6.58 7.74 -19.48
N ALA A 84 5.70 8.31 -18.68
CA ALA A 84 5.47 7.90 -17.30
C ALA A 84 3.99 7.64 -17.01
N TYR A 85 3.74 6.61 -16.22
CA TYR A 85 2.48 6.28 -15.58
C TYR A 85 2.70 6.37 -14.08
N ALA A 86 2.03 7.33 -13.44
CA ALA A 86 2.18 7.58 -12.02
C ALA A 86 0.87 7.28 -11.28
N LEU A 87 0.94 6.51 -10.20
CA LEU A 87 -0.19 6.14 -9.35
C LEU A 87 -0.02 6.79 -7.98
N PRO A 88 -0.82 7.81 -7.64
CA PRO A 88 -0.86 8.40 -6.31
C PRO A 88 -1.32 7.41 -5.24
N LEU A 89 -0.62 7.40 -4.11
CA LEU A 89 -0.78 6.52 -2.96
C LEU A 89 -0.60 7.33 -1.67
N PRO A 90 -1.08 6.87 -0.50
CA PRO A 90 -1.00 7.66 0.73
C PRO A 90 0.42 8.17 1.08
N GLU A 91 1.45 7.31 1.06
CA GLU A 91 2.83 7.69 1.36
C GLU A 91 3.55 8.44 0.20
N GLY A 92 2.93 8.57 -0.98
CA GLY A 92 3.52 9.28 -2.11
C GLY A 92 3.06 8.76 -3.47
N ILE A 93 3.99 8.42 -4.37
CA ILE A 93 3.63 8.09 -5.75
C ILE A 93 4.45 6.94 -6.32
N PHE A 94 3.76 5.95 -6.90
CA PHE A 94 4.40 4.87 -7.63
C PHE A 94 4.49 5.25 -9.11
N VAL A 95 5.70 5.26 -9.67
CA VAL A 95 5.95 5.68 -11.05
C VAL A 95 6.53 4.52 -11.85
N MET A 96 5.87 4.20 -12.96
CA MET A 96 6.46 3.43 -14.05
C MET A 96 6.89 4.42 -15.12
N SER A 97 8.17 4.42 -15.49
CA SER A 97 8.66 5.28 -16.57
C SER A 97 9.48 4.50 -17.57
N VAL A 98 9.45 4.95 -18.81
CA VAL A 98 10.32 4.46 -19.87
C VAL A 98 10.82 5.64 -20.67
N TYR A 99 12.07 5.58 -21.11
CA TYR A 99 12.60 6.53 -22.08
C TYR A 99 13.08 5.74 -23.28
N ASP A 100 12.62 6.12 -24.48
CA ASP A 100 12.91 5.43 -25.73
C ASP A 100 12.85 6.39 -26.91
N GLU A 101 13.31 5.94 -28.09
CA GLU A 101 13.10 6.69 -29.33
C GLU A 101 11.62 7.04 -29.48
N VAL A 102 11.33 8.25 -29.98
CA VAL A 102 9.95 8.76 -30.08
C VAL A 102 9.04 7.76 -30.80
N LYS A 103 9.54 7.13 -31.87
CA LYS A 103 8.79 6.13 -32.64
C LYS A 103 8.41 4.90 -31.80
N ASP A 104 9.26 4.48 -30.87
CA ASP A 104 9.08 3.25 -30.07
C ASP A 104 8.16 3.55 -28.88
N ILE A 105 8.21 4.77 -28.34
CA ILE A 105 7.19 5.28 -27.42
C ILE A 105 5.81 5.28 -28.09
N GLU A 106 5.71 5.87 -29.29
CA GLU A 106 4.43 6.01 -30.01
C GLU A 106 3.85 4.66 -30.47
N ASN A 107 4.67 3.76 -31.00
CA ASN A 107 4.20 2.52 -31.64
C ASN A 107 4.27 1.27 -30.73
N GLY A 108 4.91 1.36 -29.57
CA GLY A 108 5.08 0.23 -28.64
C GLY A 108 4.62 0.60 -27.23
N TRP A 109 5.39 1.44 -26.54
CA TRP A 109 5.19 1.68 -25.11
C TRP A 109 3.84 2.30 -24.75
N ASN A 110 3.25 3.13 -25.62
CA ASN A 110 1.89 3.64 -25.43
C ASN A 110 0.81 2.54 -25.41
N THR A 111 1.10 1.34 -25.91
CA THR A 111 0.21 0.17 -25.81
C THR A 111 0.59 -0.72 -24.62
N ASP A 112 1.90 -0.91 -24.39
CA ASP A 112 2.38 -1.83 -23.35
C ASP A 112 2.22 -1.27 -21.93
N MET A 113 2.52 0.02 -21.72
CA MET A 113 2.46 0.65 -20.39
C MET A 113 1.07 0.60 -19.75
N PRO A 114 -0.05 0.96 -20.45
CA PRO A 114 -1.39 0.76 -19.92
C PRO A 114 -1.65 -0.68 -19.46
N TYR A 115 -1.28 -1.66 -20.29
CA TYR A 115 -1.49 -3.07 -19.96
C TYR A 115 -0.68 -3.52 -18.74
N LEU A 116 0.55 -3.02 -18.58
CA LEU A 116 1.38 -3.33 -17.43
C LEU A 116 0.81 -2.75 -16.12
N THR A 117 0.08 -1.65 -16.16
CA THR A 117 -0.54 -1.07 -14.96
C THR A 117 -1.47 -2.04 -14.24
N ASP A 118 -2.14 -2.93 -14.98
CA ASP A 118 -3.01 -3.98 -14.44
C ASP A 118 -2.29 -4.99 -13.54
N PHE A 119 -0.97 -5.11 -13.67
CA PHE A 119 -0.14 -6.07 -12.94
C PHE A 119 0.72 -5.41 -11.87
N CYS A 120 0.80 -4.07 -11.86
CA CYS A 120 1.52 -3.31 -10.86
C CYS A 120 0.63 -3.08 -9.65
N ILE A 121 0.96 -3.72 -8.53
CA ILE A 121 0.15 -3.71 -7.31
C ILE A 121 1.00 -3.16 -6.16
N PRO A 122 1.35 -1.85 -6.18
CA PRO A 122 2.02 -1.24 -5.03
C PRO A 122 1.07 -1.25 -3.82
N PRO A 123 1.60 -1.38 -2.59
CA PRO A 123 0.78 -1.41 -1.39
C PRO A 123 0.15 -0.04 -1.13
N TYR A 124 -1.06 -0.03 -0.55
CA TYR A 124 -1.62 1.16 0.07
C TYR A 124 -1.12 1.21 1.51
N PHE A 125 -0.05 1.96 1.71
CA PHE A 125 0.65 2.14 2.97
C PHE A 125 0.93 3.63 3.15
N GLY A 126 0.98 4.08 4.40
CA GLY A 126 1.38 5.43 4.79
C GLY A 126 1.07 5.71 6.24
N THR A 127 1.53 6.84 6.75
CA THR A 127 1.19 7.29 8.11
C THR A 127 -0.26 7.80 8.19
N VAL A 128 -0.80 7.94 9.40
CA VAL A 128 -2.12 8.54 9.63
C VAL A 128 -2.25 9.91 8.95
N ARG A 129 -1.24 10.78 9.04
CA ARG A 129 -1.24 12.08 8.34
C ARG A 129 -1.34 11.92 6.84
N GLN A 130 -0.54 11.03 6.28
CA GLN A 130 -0.49 10.75 4.84
C GLN A 130 -1.84 10.22 4.32
N TRP A 131 -2.47 9.30 5.06
CA TRP A 131 -3.81 8.82 4.75
C TRP A 131 -4.87 9.92 4.83
N ASN A 132 -4.84 10.76 5.86
CA ASN A 132 -5.78 11.88 6.00
C ASN A 132 -5.66 12.87 4.83
N GLU A 133 -4.44 13.20 4.41
CA GLU A 133 -4.23 14.06 3.23
C GLU A 133 -4.74 13.41 1.95
N TYR A 134 -4.42 12.13 1.72
CA TYR A 134 -4.82 11.38 0.53
C TYR A 134 -6.35 11.22 0.43
N LEU A 135 -7.01 10.89 1.54
CA LEU A 135 -8.46 10.78 1.63
C LEU A 135 -9.17 12.13 1.52
N SER A 136 -8.46 13.24 1.78
CA SER A 136 -9.00 14.61 1.64
C SER A 136 -8.83 15.21 0.25
N LEU A 137 -8.17 14.52 -0.69
CA LEU A 137 -7.99 15.01 -2.06
C LEU A 137 -9.35 15.31 -2.74
N PRO A 138 -9.50 16.45 -3.43
CA PRO A 138 -10.69 16.71 -4.23
C PRO A 138 -10.84 15.70 -5.37
N GLU A 139 -12.07 15.22 -5.64
CA GLU A 139 -12.33 14.23 -6.71
C GLU A 139 -11.95 14.72 -8.11
N ASP A 140 -12.00 16.03 -8.35
CA ASP A 140 -11.60 16.66 -9.61
C ASP A 140 -10.08 16.71 -9.81
N ILE A 141 -9.32 16.58 -8.72
CA ILE A 141 -7.85 16.48 -8.74
C ILE A 141 -7.42 15.03 -8.90
N TYR A 142 -7.98 14.15 -8.08
CA TYR A 142 -7.70 12.73 -8.14
C TYR A 142 -8.93 11.92 -7.70
N PRO A 143 -9.61 11.22 -8.63
CA PRO A 143 -10.72 10.35 -8.27
C PRO A 143 -10.15 9.11 -7.59
N ARG A 144 -10.36 9.03 -6.27
CA ARG A 144 -9.91 7.90 -5.46
C ARG A 144 -10.47 6.59 -6.00
N HIS A 145 -9.70 5.52 -5.80
CA HIS A 145 -10.12 4.17 -6.14
C HIS A 145 -11.45 3.82 -5.47
N GLN A 146 -12.38 3.19 -6.19
CA GLN A 146 -13.71 2.87 -5.66
C GLN A 146 -13.67 1.96 -4.42
N LEU A 147 -12.62 1.15 -4.23
CA LEU A 147 -12.46 0.36 -3.00
C LEU A 147 -12.29 1.21 -1.74
N LEU A 148 -11.91 2.46 -1.89
CA LEU A 148 -11.80 3.43 -0.80
C LEU A 148 -13.09 4.23 -0.61
N ALA A 149 -14.14 3.98 -1.40
CA ALA A 149 -15.40 4.70 -1.27
C ALA A 149 -16.16 4.33 0.02
N ASP A 150 -16.01 3.09 0.47
CA ASP A 150 -16.60 2.57 1.72
C ASP A 150 -15.56 2.57 2.86
N VAL A 151 -14.59 3.49 2.81
CA VAL A 151 -13.56 3.63 3.84
C VAL A 151 -13.88 4.84 4.70
N ASP A 152 -14.31 4.58 5.93
CA ASP A 152 -14.32 5.59 6.99
C ASP A 152 -13.11 5.32 7.88
N PHE A 153 -12.16 6.26 7.86
CA PHE A 153 -10.99 6.25 8.71
C PHE A 153 -10.99 7.51 9.55
N ALA A 154 -11.10 7.34 10.87
CA ALA A 154 -10.92 8.41 11.82
C ALA A 154 -9.90 7.98 12.87
N TYR A 155 -8.85 8.77 13.03
CA TYR A 155 -7.80 8.54 14.00
C TYR A 155 -7.64 9.80 14.84
N SER A 156 -8.03 9.72 16.10
CA SER A 156 -7.93 10.84 17.04
C SER A 156 -7.66 10.34 18.46
N PRO A 157 -7.24 11.21 19.38
CA PRO A 157 -7.06 10.86 20.79
C PRO A 157 -8.35 10.41 21.49
N GLU A 158 -9.52 10.74 20.94
CA GLU A 158 -10.83 10.45 21.54
C GLU A 158 -11.47 9.23 20.91
N ASP A 159 -11.29 9.04 19.61
CA ASP A 159 -11.90 7.98 18.82
C ASP A 159 -10.89 7.39 17.83
N PHE A 160 -10.85 6.06 17.77
CA PHE A 160 -10.21 5.32 16.70
C PHE A 160 -11.25 4.45 15.98
N LEU A 161 -11.58 4.87 14.75
CA LEU A 161 -12.61 4.25 13.93
C LEU A 161 -12.04 3.78 12.59
N MET A 162 -12.28 2.52 12.29
CA MET A 162 -11.89 1.89 11.03
C MET A 162 -13.03 1.09 10.43
N HIS A 163 -13.67 1.64 9.40
CA HIS A 163 -14.61 0.91 8.57
C HIS A 163 -14.00 0.68 7.19
N PHE A 164 -13.77 -0.60 6.84
CA PHE A 164 -13.15 -1.01 5.60
C PHE A 164 -13.91 -2.18 4.98
N GLY A 165 -14.89 -1.88 4.15
CA GLY A 165 -15.70 -2.90 3.47
C GLY A 165 -16.45 -3.82 4.44
N LYS A 166 -15.93 -5.03 4.69
CA LYS A 166 -16.49 -5.98 5.68
C LYS A 166 -15.80 -5.95 7.04
N VAL A 167 -14.65 -5.29 7.13
CA VAL A 167 -13.87 -5.16 8.35
C VAL A 167 -14.35 -3.89 9.03
N ASN A 168 -15.06 -4.05 10.15
CA ASN A 168 -15.47 -2.95 11.01
C ASN A 168 -14.73 -3.11 12.32
N VAL A 169 -13.89 -2.13 12.64
CA VAL A 169 -13.04 -2.14 13.81
C VAL A 169 -13.17 -0.77 14.47
N GLU A 170 -13.67 -0.77 15.69
CA GLU A 170 -13.70 0.39 16.57
C GLU A 170 -12.85 -0.01 17.79
N LEU A 171 -11.70 0.60 17.97
CA LEU A 171 -10.82 0.33 19.11
C LEU A 171 -10.75 1.58 19.98
N ASP A 172 -10.54 1.38 21.27
CA ASP A 172 -10.08 2.45 22.14
C ASP A 172 -8.63 2.81 21.73
N PRO A 173 -8.30 4.10 21.49
CA PRO A 173 -6.93 4.54 21.19
C PRO A 173 -5.88 4.06 22.22
N GLU A 174 -6.28 3.83 23.48
CA GLU A 174 -5.41 3.27 24.51
C GLU A 174 -4.97 1.82 24.21
N ILE A 175 -5.79 1.05 23.45
CA ILE A 175 -5.48 -0.35 23.09
C ILE A 175 -4.31 -0.43 22.14
N VAL A 176 -4.27 0.43 21.12
CA VAL A 176 -3.16 0.47 20.16
C VAL A 176 -1.94 1.16 20.75
N LYS A 177 -2.02 1.67 22.00
CA LYS A 177 -1.05 2.62 22.56
C LYS A 177 -0.59 3.62 21.51
N ALA A 178 -1.56 4.10 20.76
CA ALA A 178 -1.35 5.24 19.93
C ALA A 178 -0.84 6.32 20.87
N ASP A 179 0.43 6.72 20.73
CA ASP A 179 0.83 8.06 21.15
C ASP A 179 0.04 9.13 20.36
N ASN A 180 -0.93 8.70 19.52
CA ASN A 180 -1.86 9.45 18.72
C ASN A 180 -1.11 10.36 17.78
N THR A 181 -0.07 9.80 17.18
CA THR A 181 0.81 10.57 16.33
C THR A 181 0.36 10.42 14.89
N GLU A 182 0.39 11.53 14.18
CA GLU A 182 0.34 11.59 12.72
C GLU A 182 1.36 10.68 12.02
N GLU A 183 2.28 10.07 12.77
CA GLU A 183 3.38 9.21 12.36
C GLU A 183 3.10 7.71 12.55
N ASP A 184 1.96 7.33 13.16
CA ASP A 184 1.56 5.92 13.22
C ASP A 184 1.26 5.42 11.79
N GLU A 185 1.62 4.18 11.49
CA GLU A 185 1.56 3.61 10.15
C GLU A 185 0.30 2.79 9.93
N PHE A 186 -0.28 2.94 8.74
CA PHE A 186 -1.51 2.29 8.34
C PHE A 186 -1.38 1.63 6.96
N CYS A 187 -1.87 0.39 6.86
CA CYS A 187 -1.77 -0.42 5.65
C CYS A 187 -3.09 -1.15 5.34
N ILE A 188 -3.48 -1.13 4.07
CA ILE A 188 -4.60 -1.92 3.54
C ILE A 188 -4.06 -3.00 2.61
N ALA A 189 -4.47 -4.24 2.85
CA ALA A 189 -4.25 -5.35 1.92
C ALA A 189 -5.57 -5.76 1.24
N TYR A 190 -5.43 -6.27 0.02
CA TYR A 190 -6.55 -6.70 -0.81
C TYR A 190 -6.31 -8.07 -1.41
N ILE A 191 -7.41 -8.78 -1.65
CA ILE A 191 -7.47 -10.02 -2.42
C ILE A 191 -8.15 -9.77 -3.75
N TYR A 192 -7.76 -10.59 -4.73
CA TYR A 192 -8.35 -10.62 -6.05
C TYR A 192 -9.08 -11.93 -6.25
N GLU A 193 -10.31 -11.83 -6.73
CA GLU A 193 -11.21 -12.96 -6.92
C GLU A 193 -11.74 -12.96 -8.33
N ARG A 194 -11.85 -14.15 -8.91
CA ARG A 194 -12.52 -14.26 -10.19
C ARG A 194 -14.03 -14.09 -9.99
N ASP A 195 -14.58 -13.03 -10.53
CA ASP A 195 -16.02 -12.83 -10.64
C ASP A 195 -16.50 -13.34 -12.00
N ARG A 196 -17.51 -14.21 -12.01
CA ARG A 196 -18.03 -14.81 -13.26
C ARG A 196 -18.70 -13.79 -14.19
N LYS A 197 -19.15 -12.66 -13.67
CA LYS A 197 -19.83 -11.58 -14.42
C LYS A 197 -18.92 -10.38 -14.64
N ALA A 198 -18.13 -10.01 -13.64
CA ALA A 198 -17.26 -8.81 -13.65
C ALA A 198 -15.78 -9.10 -13.96
N GLY A 199 -15.40 -10.38 -14.16
CA GLY A 199 -14.01 -10.75 -14.47
C GLY A 199 -13.17 -10.90 -13.21
N LEU A 200 -12.55 -9.81 -12.75
CA LEU A 200 -11.74 -9.76 -11.54
C LEU A 200 -12.40 -8.80 -10.54
N LYS A 201 -12.63 -9.28 -9.32
CA LYS A 201 -13.14 -8.50 -8.20
C LYS A 201 -12.02 -8.34 -7.18
N GLN A 202 -11.68 -7.09 -6.87
CA GLN A 202 -10.80 -6.77 -5.76
C GLN A 202 -11.63 -6.54 -4.49
N THR A 203 -11.12 -6.94 -3.33
CA THR A 203 -11.79 -6.73 -2.04
C THR A 203 -10.73 -6.54 -0.96
N VAL A 204 -10.94 -5.58 -0.05
CA VAL A 204 -10.09 -5.43 1.14
C VAL A 204 -10.21 -6.69 1.99
N ASN A 205 -9.08 -7.31 2.32
CA ASN A 205 -9.05 -8.53 3.12
C ASN A 205 -8.17 -8.39 4.36
N ALA A 206 -7.34 -7.37 4.46
CA ALA A 206 -6.64 -7.09 5.69
C ALA A 206 -6.48 -5.60 5.91
N VAL A 207 -6.43 -5.24 7.18
CA VAL A 207 -6.14 -3.90 7.65
C VAL A 207 -5.11 -4.04 8.77
N ALA A 208 -4.04 -3.25 8.71
CA ALA A 208 -2.97 -3.29 9.70
C ALA A 208 -2.60 -1.88 10.15
N ILE A 209 -2.27 -1.78 11.44
CA ILE A 209 -1.71 -0.59 12.08
C ILE A 209 -0.44 -0.97 12.81
N ALA A 210 0.55 -0.10 12.72
CA ALA A 210 1.72 -0.10 13.56
C ALA A 210 1.87 1.28 14.19
N THR A 211 2.10 1.35 15.50
CA THR A 211 2.61 2.59 16.10
C THR A 211 3.99 2.91 15.53
N ASN A 212 4.38 4.17 15.54
CA ASN A 212 5.70 4.60 15.06
C ASN A 212 6.86 3.72 15.58
N GLU A 213 7.57 3.05 14.66
CA GLU A 213 8.68 2.13 14.94
C GLU A 213 9.86 2.77 15.68
N ASN A 214 9.97 4.11 15.66
CA ASN A 214 11.02 4.85 16.34
C ASN A 214 10.74 5.04 17.85
N THR A 215 9.57 4.61 18.34
CA THR A 215 9.23 4.61 19.75
C THR A 215 9.70 3.31 20.42
N ASN A 216 10.01 3.37 21.73
CA ASN A 216 10.38 2.18 22.51
C ASN A 216 9.16 1.33 22.92
N ASP A 217 7.96 1.67 22.45
CA ASP A 217 6.71 1.00 22.81
C ASP A 217 5.90 0.66 21.55
N TYR A 218 6.58 0.02 20.58
CA TYR A 218 5.95 -0.42 19.34
C TYR A 218 4.86 -1.47 19.58
N HIS A 219 3.69 -1.21 19.00
CA HIS A 219 2.53 -2.08 18.91
C HIS A 219 2.14 -2.25 17.45
N TYR A 220 1.81 -3.48 17.09
CA TYR A 220 1.23 -3.79 15.79
C TYR A 220 -0.03 -4.62 15.97
N PHE A 221 -1.00 -4.35 15.10
CA PHE A 221 -2.26 -5.05 15.01
C PHE A 221 -2.65 -5.22 13.55
N GLN A 222 -3.08 -6.43 13.19
CA GLN A 222 -3.70 -6.70 11.91
C GLN A 222 -4.89 -7.62 12.05
N VAL A 223 -5.99 -7.24 11.41
CA VAL A 223 -7.12 -8.12 11.15
C VAL A 223 -7.09 -8.52 9.69
N MET A 224 -7.26 -9.82 9.44
CA MET A 224 -7.25 -10.39 8.11
C MET A 224 -8.36 -11.42 7.93
N HIS A 225 -9.10 -11.31 6.84
CA HIS A 225 -9.95 -12.35 6.29
C HIS A 225 -9.14 -13.23 5.33
N VAL A 226 -9.03 -14.51 5.66
CA VAL A 226 -8.27 -15.50 4.88
C VAL A 226 -9.21 -16.50 4.25
N LYS A 227 -9.20 -16.58 2.92
CA LYS A 227 -9.99 -17.58 2.20
C LYS A 227 -9.31 -18.93 2.17
N GLN A 228 -10.14 -19.97 2.19
CA GLN A 228 -9.66 -21.33 1.96
C GLN A 228 -9.00 -21.40 0.58
N PRO A 229 -7.75 -21.89 0.49
CA PRO A 229 -7.06 -22.00 -0.78
C PRO A 229 -7.75 -23.04 -1.67
N ALA A 230 -7.77 -22.77 -2.98
CA ALA A 230 -8.30 -23.71 -3.95
C ALA A 230 -7.60 -25.08 -3.84
N SER A 231 -8.30 -26.15 -4.21
CA SER A 231 -7.72 -27.49 -4.22
C SER A 231 -6.51 -27.61 -5.17
N SER A 232 -6.39 -26.74 -6.16
CA SER A 232 -5.23 -26.64 -7.07
C SER A 232 -4.08 -25.77 -6.54
N ALA A 233 -4.25 -25.08 -5.41
CA ALA A 233 -3.21 -24.23 -4.83
C ALA A 233 -1.97 -25.05 -4.43
N ALA A 234 -0.83 -24.37 -4.32
CA ALA A 234 0.40 -24.99 -3.87
C ALA A 234 0.20 -25.71 -2.53
N ARG A 235 0.86 -26.87 -2.38
CA ARG A 235 0.73 -27.67 -1.16
C ARG A 235 1.06 -26.86 0.10
N GLN A 236 2.11 -26.04 0.06
CA GLN A 236 2.50 -25.17 1.16
C GLN A 236 1.37 -24.22 1.59
N THR A 237 0.66 -23.60 0.63
CA THR A 237 -0.48 -22.72 0.92
C THR A 237 -1.62 -23.48 1.61
N ARG A 238 -1.94 -24.68 1.13
CA ARG A 238 -2.99 -25.52 1.74
C ARG A 238 -2.58 -26.02 3.13
N ASP A 239 -1.32 -26.42 3.30
CA ASP A 239 -0.79 -26.90 4.58
C ASP A 239 -0.76 -25.74 5.61
N HIS A 240 -0.40 -24.52 5.17
CA HIS A 240 -0.43 -23.32 6.01
C HIS A 240 -1.87 -22.94 6.44
N TYR A 241 -2.82 -22.90 5.49
CA TYR A 241 -4.23 -22.67 5.84
C TYR A 241 -4.74 -23.72 6.83
N ARG A 242 -4.35 -24.98 6.66
CA ARG A 242 -4.72 -26.05 7.59
C ARG A 242 -4.13 -25.87 8.98
N GLN A 243 -2.91 -25.31 9.11
CA GLN A 243 -2.35 -24.97 10.43
C GLN A 243 -3.19 -23.91 11.13
N MET A 244 -3.64 -22.88 10.39
CA MET A 244 -4.56 -21.86 10.90
C MET A 244 -5.91 -22.48 11.29
N GLU A 245 -6.55 -23.22 10.38
CA GLU A 245 -7.85 -23.87 10.58
C GLU A 245 -7.84 -24.82 11.79
N THR A 246 -6.75 -25.54 12.00
CA THR A 246 -6.59 -26.45 13.15
C THR A 246 -6.07 -25.76 14.41
N GLN A 247 -5.81 -24.45 14.34
CA GLN A 247 -5.24 -23.64 15.43
C GLN A 247 -3.97 -24.30 16.01
N SER A 248 -3.15 -24.89 15.13
CA SER A 248 -1.85 -25.43 15.52
C SER A 248 -0.91 -24.28 15.89
N SER A 249 0.04 -24.51 16.80
CA SER A 249 1.09 -23.52 17.09
C SER A 249 1.72 -22.99 15.78
N TYR A 250 1.78 -21.69 15.54
CA TYR A 250 1.56 -20.57 16.48
C TYR A 250 0.15 -19.94 16.50
N TYR A 251 -0.86 -20.51 15.82
CA TYR A 251 -2.23 -19.96 15.67
C TYR A 251 -3.21 -20.33 16.79
N ASN A 252 -2.69 -20.80 17.91
CA ASN A 252 -3.48 -21.27 19.06
C ASN A 252 -3.86 -20.15 20.03
N GLY A 253 -3.58 -18.88 19.70
CA GLY A 253 -3.86 -17.72 20.55
C GLY A 253 -2.94 -17.59 21.77
N GLU A 254 -1.92 -18.44 21.89
CA GLU A 254 -0.91 -18.35 22.95
C GLU A 254 0.20 -17.40 22.50
N PRO A 255 0.57 -16.39 23.31
CA PRO A 255 1.70 -15.53 22.99
C PRO A 255 3.00 -16.32 22.92
N PHE A 256 3.88 -15.91 22.02
CA PHE A 256 5.19 -16.52 21.86
C PHE A 256 6.24 -15.46 21.52
N ALA A 257 7.48 -15.71 21.93
CA ALA A 257 8.61 -14.86 21.61
C ALA A 257 9.27 -15.30 20.32
N ASP A 258 9.57 -14.36 19.43
CA ASP A 258 10.45 -14.59 18.28
C ASP A 258 11.37 -13.38 18.08
N GLY A 259 12.67 -13.63 18.03
CA GLY A 259 13.69 -12.58 17.97
C GLY A 259 13.62 -11.59 19.13
N GLN A 260 13.35 -10.32 18.82
CA GLN A 260 13.25 -9.23 19.79
C GLN A 260 11.80 -8.88 20.16
N ASN A 261 10.81 -9.61 19.64
CA ASN A 261 9.40 -9.25 19.75
C ASN A 261 8.59 -10.38 20.39
N THR A 262 7.43 -10.03 20.92
CA THR A 262 6.40 -10.97 21.36
C THR A 262 5.26 -10.91 20.35
N TYR A 263 4.78 -12.07 19.91
CA TYR A 263 3.72 -12.23 18.93
C TYR A 263 2.52 -12.95 19.53
N CYS A 264 1.34 -12.72 18.99
CA CYS A 264 0.17 -13.55 19.24
C CYS A 264 -0.70 -13.64 17.99
N TYR A 265 -1.04 -14.88 17.61
CA TYR A 265 -1.86 -15.18 16.44
C TYR A 265 -3.14 -15.88 16.87
N VAL A 266 -4.29 -15.29 16.55
CA VAL A 266 -5.60 -15.80 16.96
C VAL A 266 -6.47 -16.04 15.72
N ILE A 267 -7.01 -17.26 15.60
CA ILE A 267 -8.13 -17.52 14.69
C ILE A 267 -9.42 -17.39 15.49
N TYR A 268 -10.20 -16.36 15.20
CA TYR A 268 -11.38 -16.03 16.02
C TYR A 268 -12.71 -16.33 15.34
N ASN A 269 -12.70 -16.64 14.05
CA ASN A 269 -13.87 -17.10 13.31
C ASN A 269 -13.44 -18.09 12.22
N ILE A 270 -14.17 -19.19 12.07
CA ILE A 270 -13.93 -20.19 11.03
C ILE A 270 -15.27 -20.53 10.37
N THR A 271 -15.29 -20.49 9.05
CA THR A 271 -16.40 -20.91 8.21
C THR A 271 -15.96 -22.03 7.28
N ASP A 272 -16.89 -22.63 6.56
CA ASP A 272 -16.60 -23.67 5.56
C ASP A 272 -15.66 -23.19 4.43
N THR A 273 -15.49 -21.88 4.24
CA THR A 273 -14.79 -21.31 3.07
C THR A 273 -13.72 -20.27 3.41
N SER A 274 -13.59 -19.90 4.67
CA SER A 274 -12.70 -18.83 5.13
C SER A 274 -12.53 -18.86 6.63
N LEU A 275 -11.53 -18.13 7.12
CA LEU A 275 -11.31 -17.84 8.53
C LEU A 275 -10.96 -16.37 8.71
N ASP A 276 -11.20 -15.85 9.91
CA ASP A 276 -10.75 -14.52 10.32
C ASP A 276 -9.59 -14.66 11.31
N PHE A 277 -8.54 -13.89 11.05
CA PHE A 277 -7.23 -13.97 11.67
C PHE A 277 -6.87 -12.63 12.30
N LEU A 278 -6.35 -12.68 13.52
CA LEU A 278 -5.77 -11.57 14.25
C LEU A 278 -4.27 -11.81 14.45
N SER A 279 -3.45 -10.88 13.99
CA SER A 279 -2.01 -10.83 14.24
C SER A 279 -1.68 -9.67 15.15
N LEU A 280 -0.93 -9.94 16.21
CA LEU A 280 -0.47 -8.95 17.19
C LEU A 280 1.03 -9.07 17.37
N GLU A 281 1.67 -7.93 17.55
CA GLU A 281 3.10 -7.85 17.83
C GLU A 281 3.40 -6.71 18.82
N LEU A 282 4.28 -6.99 19.77
CA LEU A 282 4.82 -6.05 20.75
C LEU A 282 6.35 -6.13 20.72
N GLN A 283 7.01 -4.97 20.83
CA GLN A 283 8.45 -4.95 21.01
C GLN A 283 8.87 -5.51 22.39
N GLY A 284 9.85 -6.40 22.39
CA GLY A 284 10.40 -7.08 23.58
C GLY A 284 10.00 -8.56 23.66
N PRO A 285 10.93 -9.52 23.83
CA PRO A 285 10.64 -10.96 23.75
C PRO A 285 10.05 -11.59 25.02
N ASN A 286 9.76 -10.82 26.07
CA ASN A 286 9.25 -11.34 27.36
C ASN A 286 7.96 -10.64 27.80
N ARG A 287 7.14 -10.21 26.84
CA ARG A 287 5.90 -9.45 27.10
C ARG A 287 4.66 -10.34 27.06
N ILE A 288 4.76 -11.59 27.54
CA ILE A 288 3.66 -12.56 27.45
C ILE A 288 2.39 -12.04 28.14
N GLU A 289 2.47 -11.61 29.41
CA GLU A 289 1.31 -11.09 30.14
C GLU A 289 0.73 -9.81 29.53
N ASP A 290 1.59 -8.94 28.98
CA ASP A 290 1.14 -7.72 28.29
C ASP A 290 0.44 -8.08 26.98
N MET A 291 0.97 -9.05 26.23
CA MET A 291 0.38 -9.55 25.00
C MET A 291 -0.97 -10.21 25.25
N GLU A 292 -1.13 -10.96 26.35
CA GLU A 292 -2.43 -11.52 26.72
C GLU A 292 -3.48 -10.43 26.96
N LYS A 293 -3.12 -9.36 27.69
CA LYS A 293 -4.00 -8.21 27.91
C LYS A 293 -4.33 -7.50 26.61
N TYR A 294 -3.33 -7.28 25.76
CA TYR A 294 -3.51 -6.62 24.47
C TYR A 294 -4.45 -7.42 23.57
N ARG A 295 -4.18 -8.73 23.43
CA ARG A 295 -5.04 -9.69 22.72
C ARG A 295 -6.48 -9.66 23.21
N ASP A 296 -6.69 -9.72 24.53
CA ASP A 296 -8.03 -9.76 25.10
C ASP A 296 -8.79 -8.46 24.86
N SER A 297 -8.12 -7.30 24.96
CA SER A 297 -8.71 -5.99 24.69
C SER A 297 -9.11 -5.84 23.22
N VAL A 298 -8.25 -6.28 22.30
CA VAL A 298 -8.54 -6.25 20.87
C VAL A 298 -9.68 -7.19 20.50
N LEU A 299 -9.72 -8.41 21.03
CA LEU A 299 -10.80 -9.36 20.76
C LEU A 299 -12.16 -8.86 21.27
N ASP A 300 -12.18 -8.21 22.43
CA ASP A 300 -13.39 -7.58 22.98
C ASP A 300 -13.90 -6.47 22.05
N ALA A 301 -13.01 -5.60 21.58
CA ALA A 301 -13.32 -4.53 20.65
C ALA A 301 -13.81 -5.05 19.27
N LEU A 302 -13.31 -6.21 18.83
CA LEU A 302 -13.81 -6.91 17.64
C LEU A 302 -15.18 -7.61 17.86
N GLY A 303 -15.73 -7.56 19.07
CA GLY A 303 -16.99 -8.24 19.42
C GLY A 303 -16.88 -9.77 19.42
N VAL A 304 -15.66 -10.31 19.54
CA VAL A 304 -15.41 -11.74 19.60
C VAL A 304 -15.62 -12.21 21.04
N ASN A 305 -16.85 -12.65 21.35
CA ASN A 305 -17.13 -13.28 22.65
C ASN A 305 -16.47 -14.67 22.73
N ARG A 306 -15.69 -14.89 23.79
CA ARG A 306 -15.11 -16.20 24.15
C ARG A 306 -16.15 -17.18 24.69
#